data_AF-A0AAW9KAK6-F1
#
_entry.id   AF-A0AAW9KAK6-F1
#
_cell.length_a   1.000
_cell.length_b   1.000
_cell.length_c   1.000
_cell.angle_alpha   90.00
_cell.angle_beta   90.00
_cell.angle_gamma   90.00
#
_symmetry.space_group_name_H-M   'P 1'
#
loop_
_entity.id
_entity.type
_entity.pdbx_description
1 polymer ?
#
loop_
_entity_poly.entity_id
_entity_poly.type
_entity_poly.pdbx_seq_one_letter_code
_entity_poly.pdbx_strand_id
1 'polypeptide(L)'
;FIKGGINYCDQIITVSNTYSKEIQTAEYGEKLEGLLKYKSCALKGILNGIDYDEYNPETDKNIYKNYSLQNIGDKQINKECLQMELGLPVSKDIPVIGMVSRLTHQKGCDLIISALDRILQKNIQLVILGTGDK
;
A
#
# COMPACT_ATOMS: atom_id res chain seq x y z
N PHE A 1 -27.50 5.37 -7.19
CA PHE A 1 -26.90 4.71 -8.36
C PHE A 1 -26.24 3.37 -8.00
N ILE A 2 -25.26 3.31 -7.08
CA ILE A 2 -24.56 2.05 -6.71
C ILE A 2 -25.51 0.95 -6.18
N LYS A 3 -26.45 1.27 -5.29
CA LYS A 3 -27.44 0.29 -4.78
C LYS A 3 -28.23 -0.40 -5.89
N GLY A 4 -28.57 0.34 -6.95
CA GLY A 4 -29.26 -0.21 -8.13
C GLY A 4 -28.35 -1.18 -8.90
N GLY A 5 -27.11 -0.78 -9.17
CA GLY A 5 -26.11 -1.66 -9.80
C GLY A 5 -25.92 -2.97 -9.04
N ILE A 6 -25.75 -2.90 -7.72
CA ILE A 6 -25.65 -4.09 -6.86
C ILE A 6 -26.92 -4.94 -6.95
N ASN A 7 -28.09 -4.32 -7.00
CA ASN A 7 -29.36 -5.05 -7.02
C ASN A 7 -29.61 -5.79 -8.35
N TYR A 8 -29.19 -5.23 -9.48
CA TYR A 8 -29.49 -5.77 -10.81
C TYR A 8 -28.33 -6.52 -11.49
N CYS A 9 -27.12 -6.51 -10.93
CA CYS A 9 -26.00 -7.28 -11.47
C CYS A 9 -26.11 -8.78 -11.17
N ASP A 10 -25.53 -9.60 -12.05
CA ASP A 10 -25.39 -11.05 -11.88
C ASP A 10 -24.29 -11.41 -10.89
N GLN A 11 -23.18 -10.66 -10.89
CA GLN A 11 -22.01 -10.87 -10.03
C GLN A 11 -21.48 -9.53 -9.50
N ILE A 12 -20.95 -9.55 -8.28
CA ILE A 12 -20.32 -8.39 -7.63
C ILE A 12 -18.86 -8.77 -7.38
N ILE A 13 -17.94 -7.99 -7.96
CA ILE A 13 -16.49 -8.22 -7.81
C ILE A 13 -15.87 -7.11 -6.98
N THR A 14 -15.01 -7.51 -6.07
CA THR A 14 -14.21 -6.64 -5.19
C THR A 14 -12.73 -6.96 -5.34
N VAL A 15 -11.87 -6.05 -4.92
CA VAL A 15 -10.40 -6.15 -5.11
C VAL A 15 -9.70 -7.14 -4.18
N SER A 16 -10.40 -7.76 -3.23
CA SER A 16 -9.83 -8.82 -2.39
C SER A 16 -10.93 -9.66 -1.72
N ASN A 17 -10.58 -10.89 -1.35
CA ASN A 17 -11.50 -11.79 -0.62
C ASN A 17 -11.79 -11.33 0.81
N THR A 18 -10.89 -10.58 1.43
CA THR A 18 -11.13 -10.01 2.75
C THR A 18 -12.09 -8.83 2.62
N TYR A 19 -11.85 -7.94 1.66
CA TYR A 19 -12.68 -6.78 1.42
C TYR A 19 -14.13 -7.16 1.06
N SER A 20 -14.32 -8.24 0.30
CA SER A 20 -15.66 -8.79 0.01
C SER A 20 -16.44 -9.18 1.27
N LYS A 21 -15.75 -9.58 2.35
CA LYS A 21 -16.36 -9.90 3.64
C LYS A 21 -16.53 -8.65 4.51
N GLU A 22 -15.56 -7.74 4.49
CA GLU A 22 -15.57 -6.51 5.28
C GLU A 22 -16.78 -5.64 4.92
N ILE A 23 -17.08 -5.43 3.64
CA ILE A 23 -18.21 -4.61 3.18
C ILE A 23 -19.59 -5.22 3.52
N GLN A 24 -19.62 -6.46 4.01
CA GLN A 24 -20.82 -7.09 4.56
C GLN A 24 -20.99 -6.78 6.05
N THR A 25 -20.12 -6.01 6.67
CA THR A 25 -20.24 -5.59 8.08
C THR A 25 -20.78 -4.17 8.19
N ALA A 26 -21.35 -3.81 9.34
CA ALA A 26 -21.89 -2.46 9.56
C ALA A 26 -20.79 -1.38 9.56
N GLU A 27 -19.54 -1.76 9.87
CA GLU A 27 -18.40 -0.87 9.94
C GLU A 27 -17.92 -0.41 8.56
N TYR A 28 -17.94 -1.30 7.56
CA TYR A 28 -17.40 -1.03 6.21
C TYR A 28 -18.45 -1.07 5.10
N GLY A 29 -19.68 -1.48 5.40
CA GLY A 29 -20.73 -1.67 4.40
C GLY A 29 -21.51 -0.41 4.03
N GLU A 30 -21.29 0.71 4.74
CA GLU A 30 -21.86 2.02 4.41
C GLU A 30 -23.39 1.98 4.17
N LYS A 31 -24.13 1.29 5.05
CA LYS A 31 -25.59 1.06 4.99
C LYS A 31 -26.06 0.13 3.86
N LEU A 32 -25.15 -0.49 3.13
CA LEU A 32 -25.41 -1.48 2.08
C LEU A 32 -25.10 -2.91 2.53
N GLU A 33 -24.59 -3.10 3.75
CA GLU A 33 -24.19 -4.39 4.30
C GLU A 33 -25.33 -5.42 4.24
N GLY A 34 -26.58 -5.02 4.49
CA GLY A 34 -27.73 -5.91 4.40
C GLY A 34 -27.97 -6.43 2.98
N LEU A 35 -27.82 -5.56 1.97
CA LEU A 35 -27.95 -5.93 0.56
C LEU A 35 -26.77 -6.80 0.09
N LEU A 36 -25.56 -6.45 0.53
CA LEU A 36 -24.34 -7.20 0.20
C LEU A 36 -24.34 -8.59 0.83
N LYS A 37 -24.84 -8.74 2.08
CA LYS A 37 -25.09 -10.04 2.71
C LYS A 37 -26.12 -10.85 1.94
N TYR A 38 -27.23 -10.23 1.55
CA TYR A 38 -28.29 -10.89 0.79
C TYR A 38 -27.77 -11.45 -0.55
N LYS A 39 -26.85 -10.74 -1.21
CA LYS A 39 -26.23 -11.17 -2.47
C LYS A 39 -24.85 -11.82 -2.28
N SER A 40 -24.54 -12.33 -1.08
CA SER A 40 -23.23 -12.90 -0.76
C SER A 40 -22.80 -14.04 -1.70
N CYS A 41 -23.74 -14.86 -2.17
CA CYS A 41 -23.45 -15.93 -3.15
C CYS A 41 -22.91 -15.42 -4.50
N ALA A 42 -23.26 -14.18 -4.87
CA ALA A 42 -22.81 -13.52 -6.10
C ALA A 42 -21.62 -12.57 -5.87
N LEU A 43 -21.13 -12.45 -4.63
CA LEU A 43 -20.07 -11.53 -4.23
C LEU A 43 -18.73 -12.27 -4.13
N LYS A 44 -17.74 -11.83 -4.92
CA LYS A 44 -16.40 -12.43 -4.95
C LYS A 44 -15.30 -11.39 -4.85
N GLY A 45 -14.17 -11.80 -4.28
CA GLY A 45 -12.93 -11.04 -4.29
C GLY A 45 -12.00 -11.55 -5.38
N ILE A 46 -11.51 -10.65 -6.22
CA ILE A 46 -10.45 -10.94 -7.18
C ILE A 46 -9.30 -9.99 -6.85
N LEU A 47 -8.17 -10.57 -6.46
CA LEU A 47 -6.97 -9.80 -6.13
C LEU A 47 -6.43 -9.11 -7.36
N ASN A 48 -6.02 -7.86 -7.19
CA ASN A 48 -5.31 -7.14 -8.23
C ASN A 48 -3.94 -7.80 -8.47
N GLY A 49 -3.54 -7.87 -9.74
CA GLY A 49 -2.16 -8.18 -10.11
C GLY A 49 -1.26 -6.94 -10.05
N ILE A 50 0.01 -7.15 -10.35
CA ILE A 50 0.98 -6.11 -10.68
C ILE A 50 1.55 -6.40 -12.07
N ASP A 51 2.08 -5.38 -12.73
CA ASP A 51 2.81 -5.55 -13.98
C ASP A 51 4.25 -5.98 -13.67
N TYR A 52 4.64 -7.18 -14.08
CA TYR A 52 5.98 -7.72 -13.83
C TYR A 52 7.04 -7.23 -14.82
N ASP A 53 6.65 -6.59 -15.92
CA ASP A 53 7.62 -5.94 -16.81
C ASP A 53 8.00 -4.57 -16.24
N GLU A 54 7.04 -3.88 -15.63
CA GLU A 54 7.25 -2.58 -14.95
C GLU A 54 7.90 -2.76 -13.56
N TYR A 55 7.38 -3.66 -12.72
CA TYR A 55 7.82 -3.83 -11.32
C TYR A 55 8.78 -5.02 -11.14
N ASN A 56 9.88 -5.03 -11.89
CA ASN A 56 10.91 -6.07 -11.79
C ASN A 56 12.27 -5.51 -11.36
N PRO A 57 12.76 -5.81 -10.14
CA PRO A 57 14.06 -5.30 -9.67
C PRO A 57 15.25 -5.78 -10.52
N GLU A 58 15.10 -6.83 -11.33
CA GLU A 58 16.15 -7.33 -12.21
C GLU A 58 16.33 -6.45 -13.46
N THR A 59 15.29 -5.73 -13.88
CA THR A 59 15.28 -4.94 -15.13
C THR A 59 14.81 -3.49 -14.96
N ASP A 60 14.35 -3.10 -13.78
CA ASP A 60 13.87 -1.75 -13.47
C ASP A 60 14.98 -0.71 -13.68
N LYS A 61 14.70 0.28 -14.53
CA LYS A 61 15.62 1.36 -14.88
C LYS A 61 15.58 2.53 -13.88
N ASN A 62 14.59 2.53 -12.98
CA ASN A 62 14.39 3.61 -12.01
C ASN A 62 15.13 3.35 -10.69
N ILE A 63 15.75 2.19 -10.53
CA ILE A 63 16.60 1.87 -9.37
C ILE A 63 18.08 1.98 -9.75
N TYR A 64 18.91 2.37 -8.78
CA TYR A 64 20.34 2.57 -8.99
C TYR A 64 21.09 1.29 -9.37
N LYS A 65 20.66 0.15 -8.84
CA LYS A 65 21.26 -1.16 -9.06
C LYS A 65 20.18 -2.24 -9.13
N ASN A 66 20.14 -2.96 -10.25
CA ASN A 66 19.30 -4.14 -10.38
C ASN A 66 19.73 -5.29 -9.47
N TYR A 67 18.75 -6.02 -8.96
CA TYR A 67 18.94 -7.14 -8.05
C TYR A 67 17.84 -8.19 -8.21
N SER A 68 18.14 -9.41 -7.79
CA SER A 68 17.28 -10.60 -7.80
C SER A 68 17.33 -11.30 -6.44
N LEU A 69 16.63 -12.43 -6.33
CA LEU A 69 16.71 -13.29 -5.14
C LEU A 69 18.12 -13.88 -4.91
N GLN A 70 18.92 -14.05 -5.97
CA GLN A 70 20.26 -14.63 -5.86
C GLN A 70 21.32 -13.59 -5.42
N ASN A 71 21.11 -12.31 -5.69
CA ASN A 71 22.04 -11.22 -5.32
C ASN A 71 21.33 -10.11 -4.53
N ILE A 72 20.49 -10.48 -3.56
CA ILE A 72 19.72 -9.54 -2.73
C ILE A 72 20.60 -8.48 -2.02
N GLY A 73 21.89 -8.76 -1.82
CA GLY A 73 22.86 -7.81 -1.28
C GLY A 73 23.02 -6.54 -2.12
N ASP A 74 22.81 -6.61 -3.44
CA ASP A 74 22.87 -5.45 -4.35
C ASP A 74 21.78 -4.41 -4.02
N LYS A 75 20.70 -4.80 -3.34
CA LYS A 75 19.68 -3.88 -2.82
C LYS A 75 20.26 -2.87 -1.82
N GLN A 76 21.37 -3.20 -1.14
CA GLN A 76 22.03 -2.27 -0.23
C GLN A 76 22.53 -1.01 -0.95
N ILE A 77 22.99 -1.15 -2.19
CA ILE A 77 23.45 -0.01 -3.00
C ILE A 77 22.28 0.97 -3.23
N ASN A 78 21.09 0.45 -3.55
CA ASN A 78 19.89 1.28 -3.71
C ASN A 78 19.55 2.05 -2.42
N LYS A 79 19.72 1.43 -1.25
CA LYS A 79 19.49 2.09 0.04
C LYS A 79 20.49 3.23 0.27
N GLU A 80 21.78 2.98 0.05
CA GLU A 80 22.83 3.98 0.25
C GLU A 80 22.66 5.16 -0.72
N CYS A 81 22.35 4.90 -1.99
CA CYS A 81 22.07 5.94 -2.97
C CYS A 81 20.83 6.76 -2.60
N LEU A 82 19.74 6.12 -2.14
CA LEU A 82 18.55 6.82 -1.65
C LEU A 82 18.87 7.71 -0.43
N GLN A 83 19.69 7.22 0.51
CA GLN A 83 20.13 8.01 1.66
C GLN A 83 20.91 9.25 1.20
N MET A 84 21.84 9.09 0.25
CA MET A 84 22.61 10.20 -0.32
C MET A 84 21.71 11.22 -1.03
N GLU A 85 20.79 10.75 -1.87
CA GLU A 85 19.87 11.59 -2.64
C GLU A 85 18.98 12.45 -1.73
N LEU A 86 18.54 11.90 -0.61
CA LEU A 86 17.69 12.58 0.38
C LEU A 86 18.48 13.35 1.44
N GLY A 87 19.82 13.36 1.39
CA GLY A 87 20.67 14.01 2.38
C GLY A 87 20.63 13.36 3.78
N LEU A 88 20.25 12.09 3.86
CA LEU A 88 20.23 11.30 5.10
C LEU A 88 21.64 10.76 5.42
N PRO A 89 21.95 10.48 6.70
CA PRO A 89 23.17 9.78 7.07
C PRO A 89 23.28 8.44 6.33
N VAL A 90 24.33 8.27 5.52
CA VAL A 90 24.55 7.04 4.76
C VAL A 90 25.02 5.96 5.73
N SER A 91 24.16 4.97 5.95
CA SER A 91 24.47 3.85 6.83
C SER A 91 23.67 2.62 6.43
N LYS A 92 24.42 1.54 6.21
CA LYS A 92 23.90 0.20 5.99
C LYS A 92 23.16 -0.36 7.20
N ASP A 93 23.54 0.05 8.41
CA ASP A 93 23.00 -0.52 9.66
C ASP A 93 21.72 0.20 10.14
N ILE A 94 21.50 1.46 9.73
CA ILE A 94 20.30 2.23 10.12
C ILE A 94 19.11 1.80 9.26
N PRO A 95 17.99 1.31 9.82
CA PRO A 95 16.80 0.96 9.03
C PRO A 95 16.19 2.18 8.33
N VAL A 96 15.78 2.00 7.08
CA VAL A 96 15.02 3.00 6.32
C VAL A 96 13.59 2.48 6.17
N ILE A 97 12.62 3.25 6.67
CA ILE A 97 11.20 3.00 6.50
C ILE A 97 10.69 3.94 5.41
N GLY A 98 10.14 3.37 4.34
CA GLY A 98 9.56 4.13 3.23
C GLY A 98 8.03 4.07 3.25
N MET A 99 7.38 5.21 3.04
CA MET A 99 5.94 5.29 2.79
C MET A 99 5.70 5.99 1.46
N VAL A 100 4.99 5.31 0.54
CA VAL A 100 4.52 5.90 -0.71
C VAL A 100 3.00 5.86 -0.70
N SER A 101 2.35 7.01 -0.53
CA SER A 101 0.88 7.05 -0.47
C SER A 101 0.30 8.42 -0.76
N ARG A 102 -1.02 8.46 -1.01
CA ARG A 102 -1.77 9.71 -0.95
C ARG A 102 -1.95 10.12 0.50
N LEU A 103 -1.70 11.39 0.82
CA LEU A 103 -1.81 11.90 2.19
C LEU A 103 -3.26 12.30 2.49
N THR A 104 -4.12 11.32 2.74
CA THR A 104 -5.52 11.53 3.16
C THR A 104 -5.81 10.79 4.47
N HIS A 105 -6.84 11.22 5.21
CA HIS A 105 -7.27 10.55 6.45
C HIS A 105 -7.52 9.05 6.25
N GLN A 106 -8.03 8.64 5.09
CA GLN A 106 -8.29 7.23 4.74
C GLN A 106 -7.00 6.38 4.67
N LYS A 107 -5.81 6.99 4.57
CA LYS A 107 -4.52 6.31 4.56
C LYS A 107 -3.77 6.37 5.89
N GLY A 108 -4.44 6.83 6.96
CA GLY A 108 -3.89 6.77 8.32
C GLY A 108 -2.69 7.69 8.54
N CYS A 109 -2.59 8.78 7.78
CA CYS A 109 -1.48 9.74 7.93
C CYS A 109 -1.42 10.32 9.35
N ASP A 110 -2.57 10.48 10.01
CA ASP A 110 -2.66 10.95 11.40
C ASP A 110 -2.04 9.95 12.39
N LEU A 111 -2.15 8.65 12.12
CA LEU A 111 -1.53 7.60 12.94
C LEU A 111 0.00 7.64 12.82
N ILE A 112 0.51 7.95 11.62
CA ILE A 112 1.95 8.09 11.41
C ILE A 112 2.43 9.34 12.15
N ILE A 113 1.76 10.48 11.99
CA ILE A 113 2.11 11.74 12.68
C ILE A 113 2.14 11.54 14.20
N SER A 114 1.12 10.89 14.76
CA SER A 114 1.09 10.60 16.21
C SER A 114 2.14 9.58 16.68
N ALA A 115 2.63 8.72 15.79
CA ALA A 115 3.70 7.76 16.08
C ALA A 115 5.11 8.29 15.77
N LEU A 116 5.25 9.38 14.98
CA LEU A 116 6.53 9.91 14.51
C LEU A 116 7.50 10.16 15.67
N ASP A 117 7.04 10.83 16.72
CA ASP A 117 7.89 11.16 17.88
C ASP A 117 8.48 9.90 18.53
N ARG A 118 7.70 8.81 18.60
CA ARG A 118 8.16 7.54 19.17
C ARG A 118 9.09 6.78 18.22
N ILE A 119 8.90 6.94 16.91
CA ILE A 119 9.74 6.31 15.88
C ILE A 119 11.09 7.02 15.81
N LEU A 120 11.11 8.35 15.83
CA LEU A 120 12.33 9.17 15.74
C LEU A 120 13.21 9.11 17.01
N GLN A 121 12.67 8.65 18.14
CA GLN A 121 13.47 8.28 19.32
C GLN A 121 14.36 7.05 19.07
N LYS A 122 14.12 6.29 18.01
CA LYS A 122 14.96 5.16 17.59
C LYS A 122 15.92 5.61 16.50
N ASN A 123 17.05 4.90 16.37
CA ASN A 123 18.00 5.13 15.28
C ASN A 123 17.46 4.56 13.96
N ILE A 124 16.46 5.23 13.38
CA ILE A 124 15.72 4.83 12.17
C ILE A 124 15.55 6.07 11.29
N GLN A 125 15.55 5.85 9.98
CA GLN A 125 15.24 6.87 8.99
C GLN A 125 13.86 6.64 8.41
N LEU A 126 13.11 7.73 8.20
CA LEU A 126 11.77 7.70 7.61
C LEU A 126 11.75 8.53 6.33
N VAL A 127 11.30 7.92 5.24
CA VAL A 127 11.13 8.54 3.93
C VAL A 127 9.66 8.50 3.58
N ILE A 128 9.03 9.65 3.41
CA ILE A 128 7.62 9.77 3.05
C ILE A 128 7.53 10.46 1.69
N LEU A 129 7.02 9.74 0.69
CA LEU A 129 6.66 10.27 -0.61
C LEU A 129 5.13 10.26 -0.70
N GLY A 130 4.53 11.43 -0.77
CA GLY A 130 3.10 11.52 -0.92
C GLY A 130 2.64 12.85 -1.48
N THR A 131 1.45 12.79 -2.09
CA THR A 131 0.71 13.95 -2.55
C THR A 131 -0.67 13.89 -1.92
N GLY A 132 -1.18 15.03 -1.43
CA GLY A 132 -2.40 15.09 -0.63
C GLY A 132 -3.16 16.39 -0.82
N ASP A 133 -4.28 16.50 -0.10
CA ASP A 133 -5.16 17.66 -0.13
C ASP A 133 -4.52 18.86 0.60
N LYS A 134 -4.83 20.06 0.12
CA LYS A 134 -4.51 21.33 0.81
C LYS A 134 -5.25 21.46 2.14
#